data_AF-A0A353M2K1-F1
#
_entry.id   AF-A0A353M2K1-F1
#
_cell.length_a   1.000
_cell.length_b   1.000
_cell.length_c   1.000
_cell.angle_alpha   90.00
_cell.angle_beta   90.00
_cell.angle_gamma   90.00
#
_symmetry.space_group_name_H-M   'P 1'
#
loop_
_entity.id
_entity.type
_entity.pdbx_description
1 polymer ?
#
loop_
_entity_poly.entity_id
_entity_poly.type
_entity_poly.pdbx_seq_one_letter_code
_entity_poly.pdbx_strand_id
1 'polypeptide(L)' 'TPCREGNTQLLRLVREFRNGTAKPGDLELLLELANVMRSGCLCGLGQASPNPILSVLRFYPELFTEQSHLKGDFINA' A
#
# COMPACT_ATOMS: atom_id res chain seq x y z
N THR A 1 -0.66 15.45 -6.34
CA THR A 1 -1.83 15.61 -5.44
C THR A 1 -2.05 14.31 -4.67
N PRO A 2 -2.35 14.37 -3.36
CA PRO A 2 -2.30 13.18 -2.48
C PRO A 2 -3.31 12.08 -2.85
N CYS A 3 -4.51 12.44 -3.33
CA CYS A 3 -5.51 11.44 -3.73
C CYS A 3 -5.15 10.75 -5.07
N ARG A 4 -4.85 11.51 -6.12
CA ARG A 4 -4.57 10.97 -7.46
C ARG A 4 -3.21 10.27 -7.52
N GLU A 5 -2.14 10.97 -7.15
CA GLU A 5 -0.78 10.42 -7.22
C GLU A 5 -0.54 9.38 -6.13
N GLY A 6 -1.11 9.59 -4.93
CA GLY A 6 -0.93 8.66 -3.82
C GLY A 6 -1.48 7.27 -4.14
N ASN A 7 -2.68 7.19 -4.73
CA ASN A 7 -3.24 5.90 -5.15
C ASN A 7 -2.41 5.21 -6.23
N THR A 8 -1.84 5.98 -7.18
CA THR A 8 -0.93 5.42 -8.18
C THR A 8 0.33 4.83 -7.53
N GLN A 9 0.90 5.51 -6.53
CA GLN A 9 2.08 5.02 -5.81
C GLN A 9 1.76 3.84 -4.88
N LEU A 10 0.62 3.86 -4.17
CA LEU A 10 0.15 2.72 -3.37
C LEU A 10 0.03 1.47 -4.24
N LEU A 11 -0.60 1.58 -5.41
CA LEU A 11 -0.76 0.46 -6.34
C LEU A 11 0.59 -0.06 -6.86
N ARG A 12 1.55 0.83 -7.14
CA ARG A 12 2.90 0.45 -7.56
C ARG A 12 3.60 -0.37 -6.47
N LEU A 13 3.65 0.14 -5.25
CA LEU A 13 4.32 -0.52 -4.12
C LEU A 13 3.67 -1.87 -3.81
N VAL A 14 2.34 -1.94 -3.72
CA VAL A 14 1.63 -3.21 -3.47
C VAL A 14 1.91 -4.23 -4.58
N ARG A 15 2.06 -3.81 -5.84
CA ARG A 15 2.44 -4.70 -6.93
C ARG A 15 3.89 -5.18 -6.82
N GLU A 16 4.80 -4.34 -6.36
CA GLU A 16 6.20 -4.72 -6.10
C GLU A 16 6.28 -5.79 -5.00
N PHE A 17 5.55 -5.61 -3.89
CA PHE A 17 5.41 -6.63 -2.85
C PHE A 17 4.78 -7.91 -3.39
N ARG A 18 3.68 -7.82 -4.15
CA ARG A 18 3.02 -9.00 -4.74
C ARG A 18 3.95 -9.81 -5.64
N ASN A 19 4.76 -9.12 -6.43
CA ASN A 19 5.61 -9.75 -7.43
C ASN A 19 6.96 -10.24 -6.84
N GLY A 20 7.23 -9.99 -5.56
CA GLY A 20 8.53 -10.28 -4.94
C GLY A 20 9.67 -9.40 -5.48
N THR A 21 9.34 -8.18 -5.94
CA THR A 21 10.31 -7.21 -6.49
C THR A 21 10.40 -5.93 -5.64
N ALA A 22 9.82 -5.94 -4.44
CA ALA A 22 9.98 -4.88 -3.47
C ALA A 22 11.45 -4.77 -3.03
N LYS A 23 11.87 -3.54 -2.75
CA LYS A 23 13.23 -3.16 -2.38
C LYS A 23 13.31 -2.86 -0.88
N PRO A 24 14.52 -2.91 -0.30
CA PRO A 24 14.75 -2.35 1.02
C PRO A 24 14.24 -0.90 1.09
N GLY A 25 13.38 -0.58 2.05
CA GLY A 25 12.78 0.75 2.20
C GLY A 25 11.36 0.91 1.63
N ASP A 26 10.88 -0.02 0.80
CA ASP A 26 9.55 0.11 0.18
C ASP A 26 8.41 -0.01 1.21
N LEU A 27 8.63 -0.72 2.32
CA LEU A 27 7.65 -0.86 3.39
C LEU A 27 7.51 0.46 4.17
N GLU A 28 8.63 1.09 4.50
CA GLU A 28 8.68 2.39 5.15
C GLU A 28 8.03 3.46 4.25
N LEU A 29 8.34 3.44 2.95
CA LEU A 29 7.73 4.33 1.97
C LEU A 29 6.21 4.13 1.86
N LEU A 30 5.75 2.88 1.87
CA LEU A 30 4.32 2.55 1.84
C LEU A 30 3.60 3.11 3.08
N LEU A 31 4.19 2.97 4.27
CA LEU A 31 3.64 3.49 5.53
C LEU A 31 3.63 5.02 5.58
N GLU A 32 4.70 5.67 5.12
CA GLU A 32 4.77 7.13 5.03
C GLU A 32 3.70 7.67 4.07
N LEU A 33 3.61 7.08 2.88
CA LEU A 33 2.62 7.46 1.87
C LEU A 33 1.19 7.31 2.40
N ALA A 34 0.89 6.20 3.08
CA ALA A 34 -0.41 5.98 3.71
C ALA A 34 -0.75 7.07 4.74
N ASN A 35 0.22 7.49 5.56
CA ASN A 35 0.03 8.58 6.51
C ASN A 35 -0.19 9.94 5.82
N VAL A 36 0.57 10.23 4.78
CA VAL A 36 0.42 11.46 3.97
C VAL A 36 -0.96 11.51 3.31
N MET A 37 -1.47 10.39 2.81
CA MET A 37 -2.82 10.33 2.23
C MET A 37 -3.91 10.53 3.29
N ARG A 38 -3.74 9.93 4.48
CA ARG A 38 -4.70 10.07 5.59
C ARG A 38 -4.84 11.51 6.09
N SER A 39 -3.74 12.27 6.15
CA SER A 39 -3.76 13.66 6.63
C SER A 39 -3.90 14.70 5.51
N GLY A 40 -3.45 14.39 4.30
CA GLY A 40 -3.35 15.34 3.18
C GLY A 40 -4.50 15.30 2.18
N CYS A 41 -5.34 14.26 2.18
CA CYS A 41 -6.51 14.20 1.29
C CYS A 41 -7.66 15.08 1.79
N LEU A 42 -8.31 15.78 0.87
CA LEU A 42 -9.39 16.74 1.18
C LEU A 42 -10.73 16.08 1.53
N CYS A 43 -10.99 14.86 1.04
CA CYS A 43 -12.23 14.14 1.30
C CYS A 43 -11.96 12.81 2.00
N GLY A 44 -12.99 12.29 2.70
CA GLY A 44 -12.88 11.05 3.46
C GLY A 44 -12.50 9.83 2.61
N LEU A 45 -12.88 9.80 1.32
CA LEU A 45 -12.49 8.70 0.42
C LEU A 45 -10.97 8.65 0.21
N GLY A 46 -10.35 9.80 -0.07
CA GLY A 46 -8.90 9.87 -0.24
C GLY A 46 -8.14 9.56 1.06
N GLN A 47 -8.70 9.95 2.21
CA GLN A 47 -8.13 9.66 3.53
C GLN A 47 -8.24 8.18 3.91
N ALA A 48 -9.33 7.51 3.50
CA ALA A 48 -9.58 6.11 3.79
C ALA A 48 -8.96 5.14 2.76
N SER A 49 -8.56 5.63 1.59
CA SER A 49 -7.94 4.82 0.53
C SER A 49 -6.76 3.92 0.99
N PRO A 50 -5.82 4.38 1.85
CA PRO A 50 -4.74 3.52 2.33
C PRO A 50 -5.17 2.50 3.41
N ASN A 51 -6.39 2.58 3.96
CA ASN A 51 -6.82 1.74 5.09
C ASN A 51 -6.78 0.22 4.81
N PRO A 52 -7.14 -0.29 3.63
CA PRO A 52 -7.03 -1.72 3.33
C PRO A 52 -5.58 -2.21 3.47
N ILE A 53 -4.61 -1.44 2.97
CA ILE A 53 -3.19 -1.77 3.04
C ILE A 53 -2.71 -1.78 4.51
N LEU A 54 -3.05 -0.74 5.27
CA LEU A 54 -2.71 -0.66 6.70
C LEU A 54 -3.33 -1.80 7.51
N SER A 55 -4.55 -2.23 7.15
CA SER A 55 -5.22 -3.35 7.79
C SER A 55 -4.50 -4.66 7.50
N VAL A 56 -4.09 -4.91 6.25
CA VAL A 56 -3.31 -6.11 5.91
C VAL A 56 -1.97 -6.08 6.64
N LEU A 57 -1.25 -4.96 6.66
CA LEU A 57 0.00 -4.85 7.43
C LEU A 57 -0.18 -5.13 8.92
N ARG A 58 -1.31 -4.74 9.50
CA ARG A 58 -1.59 -4.98 10.92
C ARG A 58 -1.88 -6.44 11.23
N PHE A 59 -2.63 -7.13 10.37
CA PHE A 59 -3.13 -8.48 10.64
C PHE A 59 -2.32 -9.59 9.97
N TYR A 60 -1.61 -9.26 8.89
CA TYR A 60 -0.83 -10.15 8.05
C TYR A 60 0.50 -9.49 7.62
N PRO A 61 1.35 -9.01 8.55
CA PRO A 61 2.61 -8.33 8.22
C PRO A 61 3.56 -9.19 7.37
N GLU A 62 3.48 -10.52 7.47
CA GLU A 62 4.27 -11.47 6.69
C GLU A 62 4.06 -11.34 5.17
N LEU A 63 2.95 -10.72 4.75
CA LEU A 63 2.64 -10.45 3.34
C LEU A 63 3.44 -9.30 2.73
N PHE A 64 4.18 -8.54 3.54
CA PHE A 64 5.00 -7.39 3.13
C PHE A 64 6.48 -7.59 3.44
N THR A 65 6.97 -8.82 3.28
CA THR A 65 8.41 -9.15 3.34
C THR A 65 9.04 -9.12 1.96
N GLU A 66 10.35 -8.92 1.85
CA GLU A 66 11.06 -8.87 0.55
C GLU A 66 10.84 -10.13 -0.32
N GLN A 67 10.60 -11.30 0.31
CA GLN A 67 10.38 -12.57 -0.37
C GLN A 67 8.89 -12.94 -0.53
N SER A 68 7.96 -12.04 -0.20
CA SER A 68 6.53 -12.35 -0.30
C SER A 68 6.11 -12.50 -1.76
N HIS A 69 5.63 -13.67 -2.16
CA HIS A 69 4.89 -13.86 -3.40
C HIS A 69 3.42 -14.02 -3.04
N LEU A 70 2.64 -12.93 -3.19
CA LEU A 70 1.20 -12.99 -3.02
C LEU A 70 0.61 -13.77 -4.21
N LYS A 71 0.33 -15.07 -4.02
CA LYS A 71 -0.45 -15.86 -4.97
C LYS A 71 -1.86 -15.25 -5.07
N GLY A 72 -2.24 -14.86 -6.29
CA GLY A 72 -3.50 -14.17 -6.62
C GLY A 72 -4.71 -14.89 -6.02
N ASP A 73 -5.65 -14.16 -5.40
CA ASP A 73 -6.85 -13.67 -6.11
C ASP A 73 -7.41 -12.32 -5.59
N PHE A 74 -6.69 -11.60 -4.73
CA PHE A 74 -7.30 -10.52 -3.92
C PHE A 74 -7.56 -9.15 -4.57
N ILE A 75 -7.12 -8.88 -5.82
CA ILE A 75 -7.17 -7.49 -6.40
C ILE A 75 -7.82 -7.44 -7.80
N ASN A 76 -8.53 -8.49 -8.23
CA ASN A 76 -9.34 -8.46 -9.48
C ASN A 76 -10.85 -8.30 -9.22
N ALA A 77 -11.24 -7.83 -8.02
CA ALA A 77 -12.63 -7.47 -7.69
C ALA A 77 -12.78 -5.94 -7.64
#